data_AF-X1TX60-F1
#
_entry.id   AF-X1TX60-F1
#
_cell.length_a   1.000
_cell.length_b   1.000
_cell.length_c   1.000
_cell.angle_alpha   90.00
_cell.angle_beta   90.00
_cell.angle_gamma   90.00
#
_symmetry.space_group_name_H-M   'P 1'
#
loop_
_entity.id
_entity.type
_entity.pdbx_description
1 polymer ?
#
loop_
_entity_poly.entity_id
_entity_poly.type
_entity_poly.pdbx_seq_one_letter_code
_entity_poly.pdbx_strand_id
1 'polypeptide(L)' 'LKALKWTDDTCKTFLVGKFKVSPQGTLTDVLAKLTREQAEDFVNEINGRVEKQATLF' A
#
# COMPACT_ATOMS: atom_id res chain seq x y z
N LEU A 1 10.12 -6.51 13.50
CA LEU A 1 9.05 -6.03 12.60
C LEU A 1 9.55 -6.15 11.16
N LYS A 2 8.97 -7.06 10.37
CA LYS A 2 9.24 -7.06 8.92
C LYS A 2 8.50 -5.86 8.34
N ALA A 3 9.23 -4.93 7.73
CA ALA A 3 8.67 -3.71 7.17
C ALA A 3 8.93 -3.69 5.66
N LEU A 4 7.89 -3.40 4.90
CA LEU A 4 8.02 -3.19 3.46
C LEU A 4 8.85 -1.92 3.23
N LYS A 5 9.92 -2.03 2.44
CA LYS A 5 10.81 -0.91 2.11
C LYS A 5 10.20 -0.04 0.99
N TRP A 6 9.00 0.50 1.21
CA TRP A 6 8.35 1.41 0.27
C TRP A 6 8.50 2.85 0.73
N THR A 7 8.83 3.73 -0.22
CA THR A 7 8.69 5.17 -0.03
C THR A 7 7.21 5.55 -0.10
N ASP A 8 6.84 6.70 0.46
CA ASP A 8 5.48 7.22 0.35
C ASP A 8 5.01 7.32 -1.10
N ASP A 9 5.90 7.73 -2.01
CA ASP A 9 5.61 7.86 -3.43
C ASP A 9 5.32 6.51 -4.10
N THR A 10 6.08 5.47 -3.74
CA THR A 10 5.84 4.09 -4.17
C THR A 10 4.47 3.61 -3.70
N CYS A 11 4.13 3.88 -2.44
CA CYS A 11 2.87 3.47 -1.87
C CYS A 11 1.69 4.21 -2.52
N LYS A 12 1.81 5.52 -2.75
CA LYS A 12 0.80 6.31 -3.47
C LYS A 12 0.58 5.82 -4.90
N THR A 13 1.66 5.59 -5.64
CA THR A 13 1.58 5.07 -7.02
C THR A 13 0.87 3.71 -7.06
N PHE A 14 1.16 2.84 -6.09
CA PHE A 14 0.45 1.57 -5.94
C PHE A 14 -1.04 1.77 -5.68
N LEU A 15 -1.41 2.62 -4.72
CA LEU A 15 -2.80 2.89 -4.35
C LEU A 15 -3.59 3.46 -5.53
N VAL A 16 -3.01 4.40 -6.27
CA VAL A 16 -3.63 5.02 -7.46
C VAL A 16 -3.79 3.99 -8.58
N GLY A 17 -2.76 3.17 -8.81
CA GLY A 17 -2.78 2.14 -9.84
C GLY A 17 -3.84 1.08 -9.60
N LYS A 18 -3.91 0.57 -8.35
CA LYS A 18 -4.75 -0.57 -7.95
C LYS A 18 -6.16 -0.17 -7.56
N PHE A 19 -6.31 0.87 -6.74
CA PHE A 19 -7.60 1.28 -6.18
C PHE A 19 -8.21 2.51 -6.85
N LYS A 20 -7.52 3.10 -7.85
CA LYS A 20 -7.96 4.30 -8.59
C LYS A 20 -8.28 5.50 -7.69
N VAL A 21 -7.67 5.55 -6.50
CA VAL A 21 -7.82 6.69 -5.59
C VAL A 21 -7.00 7.89 -6.07
N SER A 22 -7.45 9.09 -5.72
CA SER A 22 -6.75 10.32 -6.09
C SER A 22 -5.39 10.43 -5.39
N PRO A 23 -4.27 10.67 -6.11
CA PRO A 23 -2.93 10.78 -5.54
C PRO A 23 -2.69 12.06 -4.73
N GLN A 24 -3.64 13.00 -4.75
CA GLN A 24 -3.47 14.31 -4.11
C GLN A 24 -3.42 14.19 -2.59
N GLY A 25 -2.42 14.84 -1.98
CA GLY A 25 -2.22 14.93 -0.52
C GLY A 25 -1.04 14.11 -0.01
N THR A 26 -0.97 13.93 1.31
CA THR A 26 -0.01 13.04 1.97
C THR A 26 -0.40 11.57 1.77
N LEU A 27 0.49 10.62 2.10
CA LEU A 27 0.12 9.19 2.02
C LEU A 27 -1.11 8.89 2.90
N THR A 28 -1.16 9.50 4.09
CA THR A 28 -2.29 9.37 5.02
C THR A 28 -3.59 9.88 4.41
N ASP A 29 -3.57 11.00 3.69
CA ASP A 29 -4.76 11.51 2.97
C ASP A 29 -5.23 10.53 1.88
N VAL A 30 -4.29 9.87 1.19
CA VAL A 30 -4.63 8.89 0.15
C VAL A 30 -5.19 7.61 0.76
N LEU A 31 -4.61 7.14 1.88
CA LEU A 31 -5.11 5.99 2.62
C LEU A 31 -6.51 6.24 3.20
N ALA A 32 -6.78 7.46 3.68
CA ALA A 32 -8.10 7.85 4.21
C ALA A 32 -9.21 7.85 3.14
N LYS A 33 -8.87 7.86 1.85
CA LYS A 33 -9.82 7.78 0.72
C LYS A 33 -10.20 6.34 0.36
N LEU A 34 -9.52 5.34 0.92
CA LEU A 34 -9.85 3.95 0.65
C LEU A 34 -11.18 3.58 1.30
N THR A 35 -11.99 2.81 0.59
CA THR A 35 -13.11 2.11 1.23
C THR A 35 -12.58 1.04 2.19
N ARG A 36 -13.43 0.58 3.11
CA ARG A 36 -13.07 -0.50 4.04
C ARG A 36 -12.52 -1.73 3.31
N GLU A 37 -13.21 -2.16 2.26
CA GLU A 37 -12.79 -3.32 1.45
C GLU A 37 -11.44 -3.10 0.76
N GLN A 38 -11.18 -1.88 0.25
CA GLN A 38 -9.90 -1.53 -0.35
C GLN A 38 -8.77 -1.49 0.67
N ALA A 39 -9.05 -1.01 1.89
CA ALA A 39 -8.08 -1.02 2.98
C ALA A 39 -7.75 -2.45 3.41
N GLU A 40 -8.74 -3.34 3.49
CA GLU A 40 -8.53 -4.77 3.78
C GLU A 40 -7.70 -5.46 2.68
N ASP A 41 -8.02 -5.22 1.41
CA ASP A 41 -7.23 -5.74 0.27
C ASP A 41 -5.80 -5.18 0.28
N PHE A 42 -5.64 -3.89 0.57
CA PHE A 42 -4.32 -3.25 0.68
C PHE A 42 -3.47 -3.91 1.78
N VAL A 43 -4.03 -4.13 2.97
CA VAL A 43 -3.32 -4.77 4.08
C VAL A 43 -2.91 -6.20 3.71
N ASN A 44 -3.80 -6.98 3.09
CA ASN A 44 -3.49 -8.33 2.63
C ASN A 44 -2.37 -8.35 1.58
N GLU A 45 -2.39 -7.43 0.62
CA GLU A 45 -1.34 -7.29 -0.39
C GLU A 45 0.01 -6.91 0.21
N ILE A 46 0.02 -5.96 1.14
CA ILE A 46 1.25 -5.52 1.81
C ILE A 46 1.83 -6.67 2.63
N ASN A 47 1.00 -7.39 3.40
CA ASN A 47 1.44 -8.56 4.15
C ASN A 47 2.02 -9.63 3.23
N GLY A 48 1.33 -10.00 2.15
CA GLY A 48 1.82 -10.97 1.18
C GLY A 48 3.14 -10.56 0.51
N ARG A 49 3.34 -9.25 0.26
CA ARG A 49 4.60 -8.72 -0.28
C ARG A 49 5.72 -8.75 0.76
N VAL A 50 5.44 -8.42 2.01
CA VAL A 50 6.41 -8.49 3.11
C VAL A 50 6.86 -9.94 3.34
N GLU A 51 5.96 -10.90 3.23
CA GLU A 51 6.29 -12.33 3.30
C GLU A 51 7.19 -12.77 2.15
N LYS A 52 6.88 -12.36 0.90
CA LYS A 52 7.69 -12.65 -0.29
C LYS A 52 9.05 -11.93 -0.28
N GLN A 53 9.16 -10.78 0.36
CA GLN A 53 10.44 -10.08 0.49
C GLN A 53 11.43 -10.86 1.38
N ALA A 54 10.93 -11.71 2.28
CA ALA A 54 11.77 -12.53 3.16
C ALA A 54 12.39 -13.74 2.45
N THR A 55 11.87 -14.17 1.30
CA THR A 55 12.37 -15.33 0.55
C THR A 55 13.48 -15.00 -0.47
N LEU A 56 13.90 -13.73 -0.56
CA LEU A 56 14.94 -13.28 -1.49
C LEU A 56 16.36 -13.25 -0.89
N PHE A 57 16.59 -13.94 0.23
CA PHE A 57 17.90 -14.09 0.87
C PHE A 57 18.20 -15.54 1.22
#